data_AF-A0A0D8I2N6-F1
#
_entry.id   AF-A0A0D8I2N6-F1
#
_cell.length_a   1.000
_cell.length_b   1.000
_cell.length_c   1.000
_cell.angle_alpha   90.00
_cell.angle_beta   90.00
_cell.angle_gamma   90.00
#
_symmetry.space_group_name_H-M   'P 1'
#
loop_
_entity.id
_entity.type
_entity.pdbx_description
1 polymer ?
#
loop_
_entity_poly.entity_id
_entity_poly.type
_entity_poly.pdbx_seq_one_letter_code
_entity_poly.pdbx_strand_id
1 'polypeptide(L)' 'MTFEHSAPVNCDPYPYDEVSNMVSGRVALVDLDRHHREFASGDAFVPKSFGGTWENVEPSQKYFVAVPGARS' A
#
# COMPACT_ATOMS: atom_id res chain seq x y z
N MET A 1 13.27 -3.64 -22.40
CA MET A 1 13.35 -4.20 -21.04
C MET A 1 11.94 -4.21 -20.48
N THR A 2 11.33 -5.37 -20.38
CA THR A 2 10.03 -5.51 -19.71
C THR A 2 10.37 -5.62 -18.22
N PHE A 3 9.99 -4.63 -17.43
CA PHE A 3 10.07 -4.73 -15.97
C PHE A 3 9.05 -5.78 -15.56
N GLU A 4 9.48 -6.88 -14.96
CA GLU A 4 8.54 -7.88 -14.44
C GLU A 4 7.71 -7.20 -13.35
N HIS A 5 6.39 -7.21 -13.50
CA HIS A 5 5.49 -6.75 -12.45
C HIS A 5 5.77 -7.59 -11.22
N SER A 6 6.13 -6.93 -10.11
CA SER A 6 6.31 -7.62 -8.84
C SER A 6 4.98 -8.26 -8.46
N ALA A 7 4.99 -9.54 -8.07
CA ALA A 7 3.77 -10.25 -7.73
C ALA A 7 3.03 -9.52 -6.59
N PRO A 8 1.68 -9.44 -6.64
CA PRO A 8 0.89 -8.87 -5.57
C PRO A 8 1.22 -9.53 -4.23
N VAL A 9 1.35 -8.72 -3.19
CA VAL A 9 1.53 -9.21 -1.82
C VAL A 9 0.16 -9.22 -1.14
N ASN A 10 -0.24 -10.38 -0.63
CA ASN A 10 -1.42 -10.47 0.21
C ASN A 10 -1.06 -10.02 1.63
N CYS A 11 -1.79 -9.04 2.14
CA CYS A 11 -1.57 -8.47 3.45
C CYS A 11 -2.67 -8.97 4.39
N ASP A 12 -2.29 -9.85 5.32
CA ASP A 12 -3.10 -10.13 6.50
C ASP A 12 -3.29 -8.83 7.30
N PRO A 13 -4.40 -8.68 8.06
CA PRO A 13 -4.69 -7.46 8.79
C PRO A 13 -3.51 -7.01 9.65
N TYR A 14 -2.93 -5.87 9.27
CA TYR A 14 -1.72 -5.38 9.90
C TYR A 14 -2.07 -4.78 11.28
N PRO A 15 -1.36 -5.12 12.37
CA PRO A 15 -1.72 -4.67 13.73
C PRO A 15 -1.45 -3.16 13.98
N TYR A 16 -0.95 -2.45 12.97
CA TYR A 16 -0.64 -1.03 13.00
C TYR A 16 -1.35 -0.33 11.84
N ASP A 17 -1.71 0.94 12.03
CA ASP A 17 -2.04 1.79 10.90
C ASP A 17 -0.73 2.27 10.26
N GLU A 18 -0.60 2.10 8.94
CA GLU A 18 0.58 2.55 8.21
C GLU A 18 0.33 3.94 7.62
N VAL A 19 1.11 4.94 8.03
CA VAL A 19 1.14 6.22 7.31
C VAL A 19 2.21 6.10 6.23
N SER A 20 1.80 6.08 4.96
CA SER A 20 2.70 5.92 3.82
C SER A 20 2.87 7.24 3.06
N ASN A 21 4.10 7.54 2.66
CA ASN A 21 4.44 8.64 1.76
C ASN A 21 5.23 8.09 0.56
N MET A 22 4.68 8.26 -0.63
CA MET A 22 5.28 7.77 -1.88
C MET A 22 6.36 8.73 -2.36
N VAL A 23 7.59 8.23 -2.47
CA VAL A 23 8.73 8.99 -2.99
C VAL A 23 8.82 8.83 -4.51
N SER A 24 8.67 7.62 -5.01
CA SER A 24 8.76 7.30 -6.44
C SER A 24 7.91 6.08 -6.78
N GLY A 25 7.59 5.93 -8.07
CA GLY A 25 6.79 4.84 -8.59
C GLY A 25 5.29 4.99 -8.31
N ARG A 26 4.60 3.85 -8.33
CA ARG A 26 3.15 3.71 -8.25
C ARG A 26 2.78 2.37 -7.61
N VAL A 27 1.87 2.43 -6.64
CA VAL A 27 1.28 1.25 -5.99
C VAL A 27 -0.23 1.26 -6.15
N ALA A 28 -0.82 0.07 -6.14
CA ALA A 28 -2.26 -0.14 -6.06
C ALA A 28 -2.60 -0.93 -4.80
N LEU A 29 -3.65 -0.50 -4.10
CA LEU A 29 -4.27 -1.22 -3.00
C LEU A 29 -5.63 -1.74 -3.44
N VAL A 30 -5.84 -3.04 -3.30
CA VAL A 30 -7.13 -3.69 -3.49
C VAL A 30 -7.58 -4.20 -2.13
N ASP A 31 -8.63 -3.62 -1.56
CA ASP A 31 -9.17 -4.09 -0.28
C ASP A 31 -10.04 -5.36 -0.43
N LEU A 32 -10.51 -5.90 0.70
CA LEU A 32 -11.37 -7.10 0.72
C LEU A 32 -12.71 -6.92 -0.01
N ASP A 33 -13.19 -5.69 -0.13
CA ASP A 33 -14.41 -5.33 -0.88
C ASP A 33 -14.13 -5.10 -2.37
N ARG A 34 -12.89 -5.35 -2.81
CA ARG A 34 -12.38 -5.16 -4.17
C ARG A 34 -12.34 -3.70 -4.64
N HIS A 35 -12.30 -2.74 -3.72
CA HIS A 35 -12.02 -1.37 -4.10
C HIS A 35 -10.54 -1.22 -4.46
N HIS A 36 -10.28 -0.75 -5.67
CA HIS A 36 -8.94 -0.52 -6.20
C HIS A 36 -8.59 0.97 -6.12
N ARG A 37 -7.48 1.30 -5.46
CA ARG A 37 -6.97 2.67 -5.35
C ARG A 37 -5.49 2.72 -5.64
N GLU A 38 -5.09 3.63 -6.51
CA GLU A 38 -3.69 3.87 -6.85
C GLU A 38 -3.13 5.09 -6.11
N PHE A 39 -1.83 5.01 -5.83
CA PHE A 39 -1.05 6.09 -5.24
C PHE A 39 0.29 6.19 -5.97
N ALA A 40 0.69 7.41 -6.32
CA ALA A 40 1.92 7.72 -7.06
C ALA A 40 2.86 8.61 -6.25
N SER A 41 4.06 8.85 -6.78
CA SER A 41 5.03 9.80 -6.22
C SER A 41 4.37 11.13 -5.80
N GLY A 42 4.63 11.54 -4.56
CA GLY A 42 4.05 12.74 -3.95
C GLY A 42 2.81 12.48 -3.10
N ASP A 43 2.13 11.34 -3.29
CA ASP A 43 0.95 11.01 -2.49
C ASP A 43 1.31 10.60 -1.06
N ALA A 44 0.43 10.97 -0.12
CA ALA A 44 0.44 10.50 1.26
C ALA A 44 -0.92 9.90 1.61
N PHE A 45 -0.92 8.73 2.24
CA PHE A 45 -2.16 8.01 2.57
C PHE A 45 -2.01 7.13 3.82
N VAL A 46 -3.14 6.75 4.41
CA VAL A 46 -3.22 5.83 5.54
C VAL A 46 -4.24 4.75 5.20
N PRO A 47 -3.83 3.51 4.88
CA PRO A 47 -4.74 2.41 4.66
C PRO A 47 -5.06 1.79 6.02
N LYS A 48 -5.99 2.41 6.76
CA LYS A 48 -6.32 2.04 8.14
C LYS A 48 -6.76 0.59 8.24
N SER A 49 -6.13 -0.18 9.12
CA SER A 49 -6.41 -1.61 9.32
C SER A 49 -6.53 -2.41 8.01
N PHE A 50 -5.69 -2.06 7.03
CA PHE A 50 -5.79 -2.63 5.69
C PHE A 50 -5.61 -4.15 5.71
N GLY A 51 -6.54 -4.82 5.04
CA GLY A 51 -6.44 -6.20 4.61
C GLY A 51 -6.82 -6.27 3.14
N GLY A 52 -6.10 -7.09 2.37
CA GLY A 52 -6.26 -7.17 0.92
C GLY A 52 -4.92 -7.31 0.21
N THR A 53 -4.83 -6.79 -1.00
CA THR A 53 -3.68 -6.96 -1.88
C THR A 53 -2.94 -5.64 -2.10
N TRP A 54 -1.62 -5.69 -1.91
CA TRP A 54 -0.70 -4.61 -2.26
C TRP A 54 0.03 -4.94 -3.56
N GLU A 55 -0.09 -4.08 -4.55
CA GLU A 55 0.50 -4.25 -5.88
C GLU A 55 1.49 -3.13 -6.19
N ASN A 56 2.69 -3.49 -6.66
CA ASN A 56 3.61 -2.52 -7.24
C ASN A 56 3.33 -2.44 -8.75
N VAL A 57 2.55 -1.43 -9.16
CA VAL A 57 2.25 -1.14 -10.57
C VAL A 57 3.52 -0.70 -11.30
N GLU A 58 4.37 0.07 -10.61
CA GLU A 58 5.71 0.46 -11.05
C GLU A 58 6.71 0.19 -9.91
N PRO A 59 8.03 0.04 -10.19
CA PRO A 59 9.05 0.00 -9.15
C PRO A 59 8.93 1.23 -8.23
N SER A 60 8.67 0.97 -6.95
CA SER A 60 8.21 2.00 -6.01
C SER A 60 9.08 2.11 -4.77
N GLN A 61 9.23 3.35 -4.28
CA GLN A 61 9.85 3.64 -2.98
C GLN A 61 8.89 4.48 -2.15
N LYS A 62 8.75 4.11 -0.87
CA LYS A 62 7.95 4.85 0.11
C LYS A 62 8.70 4.97 1.43
N TYR A 63 8.42 6.04 2.16
CA TYR A 63 8.61 6.06 3.60
C TYR A 63 7.30 5.64 4.26
N PHE A 64 7.39 4.95 5.39
CA PHE A 64 6.23 4.64 6.19
C PHE A 64 6.50 4.79 7.68
N VAL A 65 5.44 5.14 8.40
CA VAL A 65 5.42 5.13 9.86
C VAL A 65 4.29 4.21 10.30
N ALA A 66 4.64 3.17 11.04
CA ALA A 66 3.65 2.31 11.69
C ALA A 66 3.25 2.95 13.02
N VAL A 67 1.95 3.24 13.19
CA VAL A 67 1.39 3.73 14.45
C VAL A 67 0.47 2.68 15.04
N PRO A 68 0.40 2.52 16.39
CA PRO A 68 -0.54 1.58 17.01
C PRO A 68 -1.93 1.77 16.42
N GLY A 69 -2.50 0.71 15.85
CA GLY A 69 -3.85 0.77 15.29
C GLY A 69 -4.82 1.18 16.40
N ALA A 70 -5.79 2.04 16.07
CA ALA A 70 -6.87 2.36 17.01
C ALA A 70 -7.66 1.08 17.29
N ARG A 71 -7.33 0.36 18.36
CA ARG A 71 -8.18 -0.70 18.89
C ARG A 71 -9.50 -0.05 19.32
N SER A 72 -10.53 -0.20 18.49
CA SER A 72 -11.93 -0.16 18.92
C SER A 72 -12.36 -1.55 19.34
#